data_AF-A0A1D8ARK6-F1
#
_entry.id   AF-A0A1D8ARK6-F1
#
_cell.length_a   1.000
_cell.length_b   1.000
_cell.length_c   1.000
_cell.angle_alpha   90.00
_cell.angle_beta   90.00
_cell.angle_gamma   90.00
#
_symmetry.space_group_name_H-M   'P 1'
#
loop_
_entity.id
_entity.type
_entity.pdbx_description
1 polymer ?
#
loop_
_entity_poly.entity_id
_entity_poly.type
_entity_poly.pdbx_seq_one_letter_code
_entity_poly.pdbx_strand_id
1 'polypeptide(L)'
;MSEASVHAAAPIPSLLIAVTGGPGASKTSVLAELAAGQLARGLRVEGILALAGRRRQPGQGAEEYWLRLIGTDQELSWAIRDESLIPPYYFEPETERKLHAWAERLAALPPTPLLILDEFGKLELMGRGLLPVWKKLAGARPQIVVIALRADLVRPIEDLLGRKFDLCLAAAAPDTLPRLLRTTEDFGEWTRLGLVGGAAGGLEMTVGAMLHAARIPARGLVMSSLQGAMMTFAGFGLTQPGRVIWVPFISAGLKALSPAGSRVRPMIAICAQGLLYGGTVQLLGWNALAVTLGGALIGAWSALQGLLLQYLFLGEELIRAYDSTVLWLAGEWGVTAPSLPWVMGAWAGLCALCAGGVAATAWKLRAPPAALRRIIEREKAGAAAGTRRVGGRWREFTHWQFWLPLLLVSGILLAAGRSWESIAWLALRFVAVGFLLMTLVSCLRPARWADYLRKLGWWGPALALGGALRRREAPKE
;
A
#
# COMPACT_ATOMS: atom_id res chain seq x y z
N MET A 1 22.34 25.27 28.73
CA MET A 1 21.25 24.28 28.67
C MET A 1 20.66 24.38 27.28
N SER A 2 20.91 23.36 26.45
CA SER A 2 20.87 23.42 24.98
C SER A 2 19.49 23.04 24.40
N GLU A 3 19.04 23.83 23.42
CA GLU A 3 17.86 23.70 22.56
C GLU A 3 17.90 22.48 21.62
N ALA A 4 18.02 21.27 22.16
CA ALA A 4 18.10 20.05 21.35
C ALA A 4 17.13 18.97 21.84
N SER A 5 15.82 19.12 21.55
CA SER A 5 14.89 17.98 21.39
C SER A 5 13.49 18.42 20.91
N VAL A 6 13.35 18.86 19.65
CA VAL A 6 12.03 19.04 18.98
C VAL A 6 11.93 18.17 17.73
N HIS A 7 12.46 16.94 17.77
CA HIS A 7 12.20 15.94 16.74
C HIS A 7 12.03 14.55 17.37
N ALA A 8 11.02 14.40 18.21
CA ALA A 8 10.51 13.08 18.57
C ALA A 8 9.45 12.67 17.53
N ALA A 9 9.79 11.71 16.68
CA ALA A 9 8.95 11.20 15.60
C ALA A 9 7.56 10.76 16.11
N ALA A 10 6.49 11.24 15.47
CA ALA A 10 5.12 10.89 15.81
C ALA A 10 4.80 9.41 15.45
N PRO A 11 4.06 8.66 16.28
CA PRO A 11 3.76 7.24 16.03
C PRO A 11 2.54 7.02 15.09
N ILE A 12 2.79 6.39 13.93
CA ILE A 12 1.95 5.56 12.99
C ILE A 12 0.58 6.13 12.47
N PRO A 13 0.09 5.66 11.29
CA PRO A 13 -0.31 6.51 10.18
C PRO A 13 -1.75 6.99 10.33
N SER A 14 -1.98 8.05 11.08
CA SER A 14 -3.24 8.79 10.96
C SER A 14 -3.40 9.26 9.51
N LEU A 15 -4.57 9.11 8.91
CA LEU A 15 -4.84 9.76 7.63
C LEU A 15 -4.99 11.26 7.88
N LEU A 16 -4.11 12.07 7.29
CA LEU A 16 -4.12 13.52 7.50
C LEU A 16 -4.71 14.22 6.28
N ILE A 17 -5.86 14.87 6.46
CA ILE A 17 -6.63 15.51 5.39
C ILE A 17 -6.70 17.03 5.63
N ALA A 18 -6.39 17.83 4.62
CA ALA A 18 -6.65 19.26 4.62
C ALA A 18 -7.95 19.58 3.89
N VAL A 19 -8.82 20.37 4.51
CA VAL A 19 -9.96 21.03 3.87
C VAL A 19 -9.58 22.50 3.68
N THR A 20 -9.37 22.89 2.43
CA THR A 20 -8.77 24.17 2.05
C THR A 20 -9.81 25.15 1.51
N GLY A 21 -9.63 26.43 1.77
CA GLY A 21 -10.50 27.47 1.21
C GLY A 21 -10.24 28.86 1.76
N GLY A 22 -10.70 29.88 1.03
CA GLY A 22 -10.66 31.27 1.51
C GLY A 22 -11.62 31.52 2.68
N PRO A 23 -11.58 32.72 3.28
CA PRO A 23 -12.59 33.14 4.25
C PRO A 23 -14.00 33.03 3.66
N GLY A 24 -14.91 32.34 4.36
CA GLY A 24 -16.28 32.14 3.87
C GLY A 24 -16.47 31.02 2.85
N ALA A 25 -15.44 30.23 2.53
CA ALA A 25 -15.55 29.07 1.63
C ALA A 25 -16.27 27.85 2.24
N SER A 26 -17.12 28.06 3.25
CA SER A 26 -17.91 27.01 3.92
C SER A 26 -17.13 25.84 4.53
N LYS A 27 -15.83 26.02 4.86
CA LYS A 27 -14.99 24.98 5.48
C LYS A 27 -15.62 24.40 6.75
N THR A 28 -16.01 25.27 7.68
CA THR A 28 -16.67 24.91 8.94
C THR A 28 -17.96 24.13 8.70
N SER A 29 -18.77 24.53 7.72
CA SER A 29 -20.00 23.83 7.35
C SER A 29 -19.72 22.41 6.85
N VAL A 30 -18.75 22.25 5.94
CA VAL A 30 -18.32 20.92 5.44
C VAL A 30 -17.83 20.02 6.58
N LEU A 31 -17.06 20.56 7.52
CA LEU A 31 -16.58 19.81 8.67
C LEU A 31 -17.70 19.44 9.65
N ALA A 32 -18.66 20.34 9.88
CA ALA A 32 -19.83 20.07 10.70
C ALA A 32 -20.70 18.97 10.08
N GLU A 33 -20.94 19.01 8.77
CA GLU A 33 -21.68 17.98 8.03
C GLU A 33 -20.95 16.63 8.04
N LEU A 34 -19.62 16.62 7.90
CA LEU A 34 -18.81 15.41 8.07
C LEU A 34 -18.97 14.82 9.48
N ALA A 35 -18.89 15.67 10.51
CA ALA A 35 -19.06 15.24 11.90
C ALA A 35 -20.44 14.63 12.13
N ALA A 36 -21.50 15.32 11.67
CA ALA A 36 -22.88 14.86 11.79
C ALA A 36 -23.10 13.53 11.05
N GLY A 37 -22.58 13.41 9.82
CA GLY A 37 -22.69 12.18 9.03
C GLY A 37 -22.01 10.97 9.69
N GLN A 38 -20.89 11.18 10.37
CA GLN A 38 -20.18 10.11 11.07
C GLN A 38 -20.84 9.76 12.41
N LEU A 39 -21.32 10.76 13.16
CA LEU A 39 -22.10 10.55 14.39
C LEU A 39 -23.41 9.79 14.11
N ALA A 40 -24.12 10.13 13.02
CA ALA A 40 -25.34 9.44 12.60
C ALA A 40 -25.13 7.94 12.30
N ARG A 41 -23.87 7.53 12.07
CA ARG A 41 -23.47 6.14 11.85
C ARG A 41 -22.97 5.45 13.11
N GLY A 42 -23.07 6.11 14.27
CA GLY A 42 -22.58 5.62 15.54
C GLY A 42 -21.05 5.65 15.68
N LEU A 43 -20.34 6.36 14.79
CA LEU A 43 -18.89 6.53 14.91
C LEU A 43 -18.57 7.67 15.86
N ARG A 44 -17.57 7.47 16.72
CA ARG A 44 -17.09 8.52 17.60
C ARG A 44 -16.32 9.58 16.79
N VAL A 45 -16.74 10.82 16.93
CA VAL A 45 -16.06 11.99 16.36
C VAL A 45 -15.69 12.91 17.51
N GLU A 46 -14.43 13.33 17.54
CA GLU A 46 -13.94 14.34 18.48
C GLU A 46 -13.38 15.49 17.67
N GLY A 47 -13.32 16.68 18.24
CA GLY A 47 -12.70 17.79 17.55
C GLY A 47 -13.18 19.15 18.01
N ILE A 48 -12.81 20.15 17.22
CA ILE A 48 -13.10 21.54 17.46
C ILE A 48 -13.63 22.14 16.17
N LEU A 49 -14.78 22.81 16.26
CA LEU A 49 -15.30 23.69 15.22
C LEU A 49 -15.17 25.15 15.68
N ALA A 50 -14.46 25.98 14.91
CA ALA A 50 -14.38 27.42 15.15
C ALA A 50 -15.57 28.11 14.47
N LEU A 51 -16.58 28.46 15.25
CA LEU A 51 -17.76 29.18 14.79
C LEU A 51 -17.48 30.68 14.79
N ALA A 52 -17.63 31.30 13.63
CA ALA A 52 -17.47 32.73 13.46
C ALA A 52 -18.78 33.46 13.76
N GLY A 53 -18.71 34.52 14.57
CA GLY A 53 -19.80 35.46 14.79
C GLY A 53 -19.99 36.44 13.63
N ARG A 54 -20.49 37.64 13.95
CA ARG A 54 -20.76 38.66 12.94
C ARG A 54 -19.47 39.12 12.26
N ARG A 55 -19.56 39.39 10.96
CA ARG A 55 -18.48 39.98 10.16
C ARG A 55 -18.91 41.37 9.73
N ARG A 56 -18.02 42.35 9.89
CA ARG A 56 -18.28 43.72 9.41
C ARG A 56 -18.24 43.79 7.88
N GLN A 57 -17.34 43.04 7.25
CA GLN A 57 -17.16 43.02 5.79
C GLN A 57 -16.80 41.61 5.27
N PRO A 58 -17.17 41.27 4.03
CA PRO A 58 -16.71 40.04 3.38
C PRO A 58 -15.18 39.97 3.34
N GLY A 59 -14.60 38.80 3.66
CA GLY A 59 -13.15 38.59 3.67
C GLY A 59 -12.43 39.06 4.94
N GLN A 60 -13.07 39.88 5.78
CA GLN A 60 -12.57 40.20 7.12
C GLN A 60 -12.88 39.05 8.09
N GLY A 61 -12.03 38.86 9.10
CA GLY A 61 -12.35 37.97 10.21
C GLY A 61 -13.52 38.49 11.04
N ALA A 62 -14.18 37.61 11.79
CA ALA A 62 -15.35 37.96 12.60
C ALA A 62 -14.99 38.87 13.78
N GLU A 63 -16.02 39.48 14.37
CA GLU A 63 -15.91 40.24 15.62
C GLU A 63 -15.64 39.32 16.81
N GLU A 64 -16.13 38.09 16.74
CA GLU A 64 -15.99 37.09 17.79
C GLU A 64 -15.95 35.68 17.20
N TYR A 65 -15.32 34.76 17.92
CA TYR A 65 -15.24 33.35 17.61
C TYR A 65 -15.55 32.51 18.84
N TRP A 66 -16.25 31.40 18.63
CA TRP A 66 -16.47 30.36 19.63
C TRP A 66 -15.92 29.03 19.15
N LEU A 67 -15.46 28.21 20.10
CA LEU A 67 -15.12 26.82 19.83
C LEU A 67 -16.27 25.93 20.28
N ARG A 68 -16.81 25.14 19.36
CA ARG A 68 -17.67 24.01 19.70
C ARG A 68 -16.83 22.75 19.77
N LEU A 69 -16.79 22.11 20.94
CA LEU A 69 -16.05 20.88 21.16
C LEU A 69 -16.92 19.67 20.74
N ILE A 70 -16.62 19.08 19.58
CA ILE A 70 -17.33 17.90 19.06
C ILE A 70 -17.10 16.72 20.02
N GLY A 71 -18.18 15.98 20.32
CA GLY A 71 -18.17 14.92 21.35
C GLY A 71 -18.56 15.43 22.73
N THR A 72 -18.81 16.74 22.87
CA THR A 72 -19.38 17.36 24.07
C THR A 72 -20.46 18.37 23.68
N ASP A 73 -21.31 18.75 24.63
CA ASP A 73 -22.26 19.86 24.46
C ASP A 73 -21.64 21.22 24.85
N GLN A 74 -20.31 21.34 24.83
CA GLN A 74 -19.61 22.55 25.28
C GLN A 74 -19.32 23.50 24.11
N GLU A 75 -19.69 24.77 24.33
CA GLU A 75 -19.26 25.91 23.53
C GLU A 75 -18.44 26.86 24.38
N LEU A 76 -17.30 27.29 23.87
CA LEU A 76 -16.32 28.10 24.59
C LEU A 76 -16.06 29.39 23.82
N SER A 77 -16.12 30.55 24.51
CA SER A 77 -15.67 31.82 23.94
C SER A 77 -14.19 31.73 23.61
N TRP A 78 -13.79 32.05 22.38
CA TRP A 78 -12.42 31.82 21.93
C TRP A 78 -11.63 33.09 21.77
N ALA A 79 -12.11 33.95 20.87
CA ALA A 79 -11.38 35.12 20.43
C ALA A 79 -12.36 36.26 20.19
N ILE A 80 -12.05 37.44 20.71
CA ILE A 80 -12.79 38.67 20.48
C ILE A 80 -11.87 39.63 19.74
N ARG A 81 -12.38 40.24 18.68
CA ARG A 81 -11.63 41.19 17.85
C ARG A 81 -11.31 42.44 18.66
N ASP A 82 -10.03 42.76 18.71
CA ASP A 82 -9.51 43.98 19.32
C ASP A 82 -8.49 44.59 18.35
N GLU A 83 -8.86 45.70 17.71
CA GLU A 83 -8.02 46.37 16.71
C GLU A 83 -6.75 46.99 17.31
N SER A 84 -6.62 47.04 18.64
CA SER A 84 -5.39 47.48 19.31
C SER A 84 -4.31 46.40 19.37
N LEU A 85 -4.66 45.13 19.11
CA LEU A 85 -3.75 43.98 19.17
C LEU A 85 -3.20 43.60 17.79
N ILE A 86 -2.04 42.94 17.77
CA ILE A 86 -1.46 42.36 16.54
C ILE A 86 -1.07 40.89 16.82
N PRO A 87 -1.79 39.90 16.26
CA PRO A 87 -3.00 40.03 15.44
C PRO A 87 -4.19 40.58 16.25
N PRO A 88 -5.24 41.13 15.60
CA PRO A 88 -6.31 41.92 16.25
C PRO A 88 -7.34 41.05 16.96
N TYR A 89 -6.89 40.18 17.85
CA TYR A 89 -7.73 39.26 18.63
C TYR A 89 -7.17 39.08 20.03
N TYR A 90 -8.03 39.27 21.02
CA TYR A 90 -7.83 38.84 22.39
C TYR A 90 -8.36 37.41 22.54
N PHE A 91 -7.56 36.50 23.09
CA PHE A 91 -7.93 35.10 23.32
C PHE A 91 -8.27 34.87 24.79
N GLU A 92 -9.36 34.16 25.04
CA GLU A 92 -9.85 33.90 26.40
C GLU A 92 -8.97 32.87 27.14
N PRO A 93 -8.25 33.24 28.22
CA PRO A 93 -7.31 32.32 28.89
C PRO A 93 -7.99 31.11 29.56
N GLU A 94 -9.26 31.24 29.96
CA GLU A 94 -10.00 30.10 30.51
C GLU A 94 -10.26 29.03 29.45
N THR A 95 -10.51 29.42 28.21
CA THR A 95 -10.74 28.50 27.10
C THR A 95 -9.50 27.70 26.77
N GLU A 96 -8.31 28.30 26.81
CA GLU A 96 -7.05 27.57 26.64
C GLU A 96 -6.87 26.47 27.70
N ARG A 97 -7.18 26.75 28.97
CA ARG A 97 -7.16 25.73 30.04
C ARG A 97 -8.14 24.60 29.78
N LYS A 98 -9.36 24.92 29.33
CA LYS A 98 -10.38 23.92 28.98
C LYS A 98 -9.96 23.07 27.77
N LEU A 99 -9.32 23.67 26.77
CA LEU A 99 -8.75 22.94 25.63
C LEU A 99 -7.65 21.97 26.04
N HIS A 100 -6.76 22.39 26.95
CA HIS A 100 -5.74 21.49 27.49
C HIS A 100 -6.34 20.31 28.24
N ALA A 101 -7.34 20.55 29.10
CA ALA A 101 -8.04 19.48 29.83
C ALA A 101 -8.79 18.53 28.88
N TRP A 102 -9.45 19.08 27.85
CA TRP A 102 -10.10 18.28 26.81
C TRP A 102 -9.09 17.39 26.06
N ALA A 103 -7.95 17.94 25.65
CA ALA A 103 -6.91 17.19 24.95
C ALA A 103 -6.26 16.11 25.84
N GLU A 104 -6.10 16.36 27.14
CA GLU A 104 -5.65 15.34 28.11
C GLU A 104 -6.65 14.21 28.24
N ARG A 105 -7.94 14.52 28.37
CA ARG A 105 -9.00 13.52 28.44
C ARG A 105 -9.03 12.65 27.19
N LEU A 106 -8.84 13.22 26.00
CA LEU A 106 -8.76 12.45 24.76
C LEU A 106 -7.62 11.42 24.76
N ALA A 107 -6.50 11.74 25.41
CA ALA A 107 -5.36 10.81 25.50
C ALA A 107 -5.66 9.59 26.39
N ALA A 108 -6.63 9.71 27.31
CA ALA A 108 -7.07 8.61 28.18
C ALA A 108 -8.15 7.72 27.54
N LEU A 109 -8.75 8.17 26.43
CA LEU A 109 -9.76 7.39 25.70
C LEU A 109 -9.10 6.44 24.69
N PRO A 110 -9.80 5.38 24.22
CA PRO A 110 -9.35 4.59 23.09
C PRO A 110 -9.05 5.49 21.88
N PRO A 111 -8.20 5.10 20.92
CA PRO A 111 -7.87 5.92 19.75
C PRO A 111 -9.12 6.45 19.01
N THR A 112 -9.17 7.76 18.76
CA THR A 112 -10.31 8.40 18.11
C THR A 112 -10.40 8.04 16.62
N PRO A 113 -11.55 7.54 16.12
CA PRO A 113 -11.71 7.26 14.70
C PRO A 113 -11.53 8.50 13.82
N LEU A 114 -12.13 9.61 14.20
CA LEU A 114 -12.07 10.88 13.47
C LEU A 114 -11.85 12.06 14.42
N LEU A 115 -10.76 12.80 14.19
CA LEU A 115 -10.46 14.07 14.84
C LEU A 115 -10.63 15.22 13.84
N ILE A 116 -11.44 16.21 14.17
CA ILE A 116 -11.69 17.40 13.32
C ILE A 116 -11.09 18.64 13.99
N LEU A 117 -10.37 19.46 13.24
CA LEU A 117 -9.76 20.70 13.72
C LEU A 117 -10.07 21.85 12.77
N ASP A 118 -10.81 22.84 13.26
CA ASP A 118 -11.17 24.06 12.53
C ASP A 118 -10.78 25.28 13.38
N GLU A 119 -9.92 26.22 12.94
CA GLU A 119 -9.09 26.26 11.73
C GLU A 119 -7.60 26.29 12.14
N PHE A 120 -6.71 25.62 11.39
CA PHE A 120 -5.26 25.83 11.49
C PHE A 120 -4.86 26.95 10.54
N GLY A 121 -4.44 28.09 11.10
CA GLY A 121 -4.13 29.30 10.37
C GLY A 121 -2.78 29.91 10.75
N LYS A 122 -2.74 31.25 10.66
CA LYS A 122 -1.52 32.03 10.98
C LYS A 122 -1.15 31.95 12.46
N LEU A 123 -2.11 31.73 13.35
CA LEU A 123 -1.88 31.66 14.80
C LEU A 123 -1.10 30.42 15.18
N GLU A 124 -1.44 29.27 14.59
CA GLU A 124 -0.74 28.00 14.78
C GLU A 124 0.70 28.09 14.29
N LEU A 125 0.95 28.78 13.17
CA LEU A 125 2.31 29.06 12.68
C LEU A 125 3.13 29.93 13.65
N MET A 126 2.47 30.74 14.49
CA MET A 126 3.11 31.56 15.54
C MET A 126 3.24 30.81 16.88
N GLY A 127 2.92 29.51 16.92
CA GLY A 127 2.95 28.73 18.16
C GLY A 127 1.73 28.92 19.06
N ARG A 128 0.69 29.60 18.59
CA ARG A 128 -0.54 29.90 19.34
C ARG A 128 -1.71 29.05 18.83
N GLY A 129 -2.92 29.40 19.28
CA GLY A 129 -4.15 28.78 18.80
C GLY A 129 -4.28 27.34 19.27
N LEU A 130 -4.47 26.41 18.34
CA LEU A 130 -4.57 24.97 18.64
C LEU A 130 -3.22 24.25 18.73
N LEU A 131 -2.10 24.89 18.37
CA LEU A 131 -0.79 24.24 18.40
C LEU A 131 -0.36 23.74 19.81
N PRO A 132 -0.59 24.48 20.91
CA PRO A 132 -0.20 24.03 22.25
C PRO A 132 -0.81 22.67 22.66
N VAL A 133 -2.00 22.35 22.14
CA VAL A 133 -2.66 21.06 22.39
C VAL A 133 -2.35 19.99 21.35
N TRP A 134 -1.79 20.36 20.18
CA TRP A 134 -1.52 19.44 19.07
C TRP A 134 -0.73 18.20 19.49
N LYS A 135 0.32 18.35 20.31
CA LYS A 135 1.14 17.21 20.76
C LYS A 135 0.31 16.19 21.54
N LYS A 136 -0.62 16.65 22.38
CA LYS A 136 -1.53 15.77 23.14
C LYS A 136 -2.54 15.10 22.20
N LEU A 137 -3.10 15.85 21.26
CA LEU A 137 -4.03 15.33 20.25
C LEU A 137 -3.40 14.28 19.34
N ALA A 138 -2.17 14.53 18.86
CA ALA A 138 -1.39 13.56 18.11
C ALA A 138 -1.03 12.34 18.98
N GLY A 139 -0.74 12.56 20.26
CA GLY A 139 -0.50 11.51 21.26
C GLY A 139 -1.69 10.58 21.50
N ALA A 140 -2.92 11.09 21.33
CA ALA A 140 -4.15 10.27 21.39
C ALA A 140 -4.32 9.34 20.17
N ARG A 141 -3.39 9.38 19.20
CA ARG A 141 -3.31 8.50 18.01
C ARG A 141 -4.63 8.40 17.24
N PRO A 142 -5.25 9.53 16.84
CA PRO A 142 -6.44 9.49 16.00
C PRO A 142 -6.19 8.74 14.70
N GLN A 143 -7.17 7.97 14.23
CA GLN A 143 -7.07 7.23 12.97
C GLN A 143 -7.13 8.16 11.77
N ILE A 144 -8.00 9.17 11.82
CA ILE A 144 -8.15 10.19 10.78
C ILE A 144 -8.13 11.56 11.44
N VAL A 145 -7.38 12.49 10.86
CA VAL A 145 -7.34 13.90 11.27
C VAL A 145 -7.72 14.75 10.08
N VAL A 146 -8.78 15.55 10.22
CA VAL A 146 -9.22 16.51 9.20
C VAL A 146 -9.01 17.91 9.73
N ILE A 147 -8.20 18.69 9.02
CA ILE A 147 -7.82 20.04 9.41
C ILE A 147 -8.37 21.02 8.36
N ALA A 148 -9.17 21.99 8.78
CA ALA A 148 -9.49 23.14 7.94
C ALA A 148 -8.33 24.15 7.98
N LEU A 149 -7.96 24.68 6.82
CA LEU A 149 -6.92 25.70 6.69
C LEU A 149 -7.08 26.50 5.39
N ARG A 150 -6.35 27.60 5.27
CA ARG A 150 -6.31 28.37 4.01
C ARG A 150 -5.38 27.70 2.99
N ALA A 151 -5.74 27.75 1.71
CA ALA A 151 -5.00 27.08 0.64
C ALA A 151 -3.51 27.52 0.55
N ASP A 152 -3.22 28.80 0.86
CA ASP A 152 -1.87 29.36 0.90
C ASP A 152 -1.03 28.86 2.09
N LEU A 153 -1.67 28.28 3.11
CA LEU A 153 -1.02 27.82 4.34
C LEU A 153 -0.74 26.32 4.36
N VAL A 154 -1.08 25.57 3.30
CA VAL A 154 -0.85 24.11 3.25
C VAL A 154 0.61 23.78 3.55
N ARG A 155 1.57 24.30 2.77
CA ARG A 155 3.00 23.97 2.94
C ARG A 155 3.56 24.42 4.29
N PRO A 156 3.37 25.68 4.75
CA PRO A 156 3.81 26.08 6.08
C PRO A 156 3.28 25.18 7.21
N ILE A 157 2.03 24.75 7.12
CA ILE A 157 1.45 23.84 8.11
C ILE A 157 2.04 22.43 7.98
N GLU A 158 2.28 21.92 6.77
CA GLU A 158 2.99 20.63 6.59
C GLU A 158 4.38 20.65 7.24
N ASP A 159 5.11 21.76 7.10
CA ASP A 159 6.42 21.96 7.70
C ASP A 159 6.32 22.02 9.24
N LEU A 160 5.33 22.75 9.77
CA LEU A 160 5.03 22.83 11.21
C LEU A 160 4.69 21.45 11.81
N LEU A 161 3.90 20.66 11.10
CA LEU A 161 3.49 19.32 11.52
C LEU A 161 4.60 18.26 11.32
N GLY A 162 5.66 18.59 10.57
CA GLY A 162 6.70 17.65 10.17
C GLY A 162 6.19 16.53 9.26
N ARG A 163 5.01 16.71 8.64
CA ARG A 163 4.37 15.71 7.78
C ARG A 163 3.45 16.40 6.77
N LYS A 164 3.51 15.89 5.54
CA LYS A 164 2.62 16.32 4.46
C LYS A 164 1.21 15.76 4.59
N PHE A 165 0.20 16.53 4.18
CA PHE A 165 -1.18 16.05 4.05
C PHE A 165 -1.25 14.92 3.03
N ASP A 166 -2.04 13.89 3.35
CA ASP A 166 -2.28 12.76 2.46
C ASP A 166 -3.33 13.10 1.40
N LEU A 167 -4.26 13.99 1.74
CA LEU A 167 -5.30 14.49 0.86
C LEU A 167 -5.56 15.97 1.15
N CYS A 168 -5.67 16.79 0.09
CA CYS A 168 -6.09 18.19 0.19
C CYS A 168 -7.34 18.37 -0.68
N LEU A 169 -8.44 18.80 -0.07
CA LEU A 169 -9.71 19.04 -0.76
C LEU A 169 -10.07 20.52 -0.65
N ALA A 170 -10.65 21.10 -1.69
CA ALA A 170 -11.10 22.49 -1.67
C ALA A 170 -12.55 22.54 -1.21
N ALA A 171 -12.85 23.18 -0.07
CA ALA A 171 -14.18 23.20 0.54
C ALA A 171 -15.30 23.68 -0.40
N ALA A 172 -14.99 24.57 -1.34
CA ALA A 172 -15.93 25.07 -2.34
C ALA A 172 -16.25 24.05 -3.46
N ALA A 173 -15.48 22.96 -3.59
CA ALA A 173 -15.74 21.95 -4.60
C ALA A 173 -16.97 21.09 -4.20
N PRO A 174 -17.93 20.87 -5.11
CA PRO A 174 -19.22 20.23 -4.79
C PRO A 174 -19.06 18.77 -4.36
N ASP A 175 -17.96 18.12 -4.73
CA ASP A 175 -17.66 16.72 -4.39
C ASP A 175 -16.87 16.57 -3.08
N THR A 176 -16.56 17.65 -2.36
CA THR A 176 -15.71 17.60 -1.16
C THR A 176 -16.30 16.76 -0.04
N LEU A 177 -17.54 17.02 0.36
CA LEU A 177 -18.19 16.26 1.43
C LEU A 177 -18.38 14.79 1.05
N PRO A 178 -18.91 14.45 -0.15
CA PRO A 178 -18.95 13.06 -0.61
C PRO A 178 -17.58 12.37 -0.60
N ARG A 179 -16.52 13.07 -1.02
CA ARG A 179 -15.16 12.54 -0.99
C ARG A 179 -14.63 12.35 0.42
N LEU A 180 -14.89 13.28 1.35
CA LEU A 180 -14.49 13.15 2.75
C LEU A 180 -15.17 11.93 3.37
N LEU A 181 -16.49 11.80 3.23
CA LEU A 181 -17.25 10.67 3.74
C LEU A 181 -16.71 9.35 3.21
N ARG A 182 -16.59 9.21 1.88
CA ARG A 182 -16.01 8.02 1.24
C ARG A 182 -14.58 7.74 1.71
N THR A 183 -13.77 8.77 1.87
CA THR A 183 -12.37 8.63 2.33
C THR A 183 -12.32 8.11 3.77
N THR A 184 -13.18 8.64 4.65
CA THR A 184 -13.26 8.17 6.03
C THR A 184 -13.79 6.74 6.16
N GLU A 185 -14.70 6.32 5.27
CA GLU A 185 -15.19 4.94 5.18
C GLU A 185 -14.11 3.98 4.69
N ASP A 186 -13.44 4.34 3.59
CA ASP A 186 -12.47 3.50 2.92
C ASP A 186 -11.17 3.31 3.72
N PHE A 187 -10.89 4.20 4.68
CA PHE A 187 -9.62 4.22 5.43
C PHE A 187 -9.33 2.89 6.13
N GLY A 188 -10.34 2.31 6.78
CA GLY A 188 -10.21 1.03 7.47
C GLY A 188 -9.84 -0.11 6.52
N GLU A 189 -10.45 -0.14 5.33
CA GLU A 189 -10.17 -1.15 4.31
C GLU A 189 -8.75 -1.03 3.74
N TRP A 190 -8.31 0.18 3.39
CA TRP A 190 -6.96 0.41 2.88
C TRP A 190 -5.89 0.08 3.92
N THR A 191 -6.14 0.41 5.18
CA THR A 191 -5.26 0.02 6.29
C THR A 191 -5.18 -1.49 6.42
N ARG A 192 -6.32 -2.18 6.32
CA ARG A 192 -6.39 -3.65 6.35
C ARG A 192 -5.66 -4.29 5.16
N LEU A 193 -5.85 -3.78 3.94
CA LEU A 193 -5.13 -4.23 2.74
C LEU A 193 -3.63 -4.01 2.87
N GLY A 194 -3.19 -2.88 3.43
CA GLY A 194 -1.79 -2.61 3.74
C GLY A 194 -1.19 -3.58 4.75
N LEU A 195 -1.94 -3.92 5.80
CA LEU A 195 -1.53 -4.91 6.80
C LEU A 195 -1.43 -6.33 6.22
N VAL A 196 -2.42 -6.74 5.42
CA VAL A 196 -2.44 -8.08 4.82
C VAL A 196 -1.39 -8.20 3.69
N GLY A 197 -1.24 -7.17 2.85
CA GLY A 197 -0.17 -7.08 1.85
C GLY A 197 1.22 -7.06 2.48
N GLY A 198 1.36 -6.36 3.61
CA GLY A 198 2.57 -6.39 4.43
C GLY A 198 2.92 -7.79 4.93
N ALA A 199 1.96 -8.47 5.55
CA ALA A 199 2.12 -9.83 6.04
C ALA A 199 2.40 -10.83 4.89
N ALA A 200 1.73 -10.69 3.75
CA ALA A 200 1.99 -11.49 2.55
C ALA A 200 3.42 -11.28 2.03
N GLY A 201 3.90 -10.03 2.03
CA GLY A 201 5.30 -9.73 1.69
C GLY A 201 6.32 -10.35 2.65
N GLY A 202 6.03 -10.33 3.96
CA GLY A 202 6.85 -11.02 4.97
C GLY A 202 6.87 -12.54 4.77
N LEU A 203 5.69 -13.15 4.59
CA LEU A 203 5.54 -14.58 4.27
C LEU A 203 6.33 -14.97 3.01
N GLU A 204 6.27 -14.17 1.95
CA GLU A 204 7.02 -14.37 0.71
C GLU A 204 8.54 -14.36 0.92
N MET A 205 9.03 -13.65 1.92
CA MET A 205 10.45 -13.66 2.28
C MET A 205 10.78 -14.87 3.15
N THR A 206 10.00 -15.12 4.20
CA THR A 206 10.26 -16.18 5.19
C THR A 206 10.00 -17.57 4.62
N VAL A 207 8.77 -17.85 4.18
CA VAL A 207 8.39 -19.16 3.60
C VAL A 207 9.17 -19.41 2.32
N GLY A 208 9.34 -18.38 1.48
CA GLY A 208 10.15 -18.49 0.27
C GLY A 208 11.59 -18.92 0.56
N ALA A 209 12.23 -18.36 1.59
CA ALA A 209 13.57 -18.75 2.02
C ALA A 209 13.61 -20.16 2.62
N MET A 210 12.63 -20.53 3.44
CA MET A 210 12.54 -21.88 4.03
C MET A 210 12.36 -22.95 2.96
N LEU A 211 11.44 -22.76 2.02
CA LEU A 211 11.25 -23.67 0.89
C LEU A 211 12.53 -23.76 0.05
N HIS A 212 13.23 -22.63 -0.11
CA HIS A 212 14.51 -22.60 -0.82
C HIS A 212 15.59 -23.43 -0.13
N ALA A 213 15.73 -23.29 1.19
CA ALA A 213 16.65 -24.07 2.01
C ALA A 213 16.30 -25.57 2.00
N ALA A 214 15.01 -25.91 2.09
CA ALA A 214 14.51 -27.27 2.16
C ALA A 214 14.51 -28.03 0.82
N ARG A 215 14.96 -27.44 -0.29
CA ARG A 215 14.96 -28.08 -1.63
C ARG A 215 13.61 -28.64 -2.09
N ILE A 216 12.50 -28.13 -1.55
CA ILE A 216 11.14 -28.60 -1.87
C ILE A 216 10.83 -28.30 -3.36
N PRO A 217 10.38 -29.29 -4.15
CA PRO A 217 9.95 -29.08 -5.54
C PRO A 217 8.64 -28.26 -5.60
N ALA A 218 8.34 -27.66 -6.75
CA ALA A 218 7.09 -26.91 -6.99
C ALA A 218 6.82 -25.74 -6.01
N ARG A 219 7.88 -25.10 -5.47
CA ARG A 219 7.75 -23.93 -4.57
C ARG A 219 6.85 -22.83 -5.12
N GLY A 220 6.90 -22.61 -6.43
CA GLY A 220 6.06 -21.61 -7.10
C GLY A 220 4.56 -21.86 -6.92
N LEU A 221 4.13 -23.14 -6.92
CA LEU A 221 2.75 -23.54 -6.67
C LEU A 221 2.35 -23.31 -5.20
N VAL A 222 3.24 -23.62 -4.27
CA VAL A 222 2.99 -23.38 -2.83
C VAL A 222 2.80 -21.89 -2.57
N MET A 223 3.71 -21.05 -3.09
CA MET A 223 3.63 -19.61 -2.91
C MET A 223 2.41 -19.00 -3.61
N SER A 224 2.10 -19.41 -4.84
CA SER A 224 0.90 -18.92 -5.55
C SER A 224 -0.40 -19.32 -4.82
N SER A 225 -0.48 -20.55 -4.31
CA SER A 225 -1.63 -21.02 -3.53
C SER A 225 -1.79 -20.25 -2.22
N LEU A 226 -0.69 -20.00 -1.50
CA LEU A 226 -0.70 -19.18 -0.30
C LEU A 226 -1.14 -17.75 -0.59
N GLN A 227 -0.65 -17.16 -1.67
CA GLN A 227 -1.06 -15.82 -2.10
C GLN A 227 -2.56 -15.78 -2.45
N GLY A 228 -3.09 -16.78 -3.16
CA GLY A 228 -4.52 -16.91 -3.44
C GLY A 228 -5.37 -17.01 -2.18
N ALA A 229 -4.93 -17.80 -1.20
CA ALA A 229 -5.60 -17.88 0.10
C ALA A 229 -5.58 -16.53 0.84
N MET A 230 -4.43 -15.86 0.88
CA MET A 230 -4.28 -14.53 1.51
C MET A 230 -5.19 -13.48 0.86
N MET A 231 -5.27 -13.47 -0.47
CA MET A 231 -6.19 -12.62 -1.21
C MET A 231 -7.64 -12.96 -0.89
N THR A 232 -7.99 -14.24 -0.84
CA THR A 232 -9.34 -14.69 -0.46
C THR A 232 -9.73 -14.19 0.92
N PHE A 233 -8.86 -14.35 1.93
CA PHE A 233 -9.12 -13.87 3.28
C PHE A 233 -9.16 -12.34 3.39
N ALA A 234 -8.35 -11.64 2.60
CA ALA A 234 -8.37 -10.19 2.54
C ALA A 234 -9.68 -9.64 1.95
N GLY A 235 -10.26 -10.34 0.96
CA GLY A 235 -11.47 -9.89 0.27
C GLY A 235 -12.74 -9.93 1.14
N PHE A 236 -12.82 -10.82 2.13
CA PHE A 236 -13.96 -10.86 3.05
C PHE A 236 -14.08 -9.54 3.83
N GLY A 237 -15.24 -8.88 3.78
CA GLY A 237 -15.47 -7.62 4.50
C GLY A 237 -14.93 -6.37 3.80
N LEU A 238 -14.57 -6.45 2.52
CA LEU A 238 -14.35 -5.26 1.68
C LEU A 238 -15.66 -4.85 1.00
N THR A 239 -15.97 -3.56 1.01
CA THR A 239 -17.04 -2.94 0.21
C THR A 239 -16.77 -3.06 -1.28
N GLN A 240 -15.49 -3.00 -1.68
CA GLN A 240 -15.04 -3.22 -3.05
C GLN A 240 -14.04 -4.38 -3.08
N PRO A 241 -14.52 -5.62 -3.26
CA PRO A 241 -13.68 -6.82 -3.24
C PRO A 241 -12.56 -6.81 -4.28
N GLY A 242 -12.74 -6.09 -5.39
CA GLY A 242 -11.71 -5.88 -6.40
C GLY A 242 -10.43 -5.19 -5.89
N ARG A 243 -10.48 -4.51 -4.74
CA ARG A 243 -9.30 -3.90 -4.08
C ARG A 243 -8.29 -4.94 -3.57
N VAL A 244 -8.68 -6.21 -3.50
CA VAL A 244 -7.79 -7.33 -3.13
C VAL A 244 -6.51 -7.38 -3.97
N ILE A 245 -6.56 -6.87 -5.21
CA ILE A 245 -5.42 -6.74 -6.12
C ILE A 245 -4.20 -6.05 -5.48
N TRP A 246 -4.44 -5.13 -4.54
CA TRP A 246 -3.37 -4.37 -3.88
C TRP A 246 -2.54 -5.20 -2.90
N VAL A 247 -3.04 -6.33 -2.39
CA VAL A 247 -2.28 -7.21 -1.49
C VAL A 247 -0.99 -7.71 -2.18
N PRO A 248 -1.05 -8.32 -3.37
CA PRO A 248 0.12 -8.65 -4.18
C PRO A 248 1.00 -7.47 -4.56
N PHE A 249 0.44 -6.31 -4.94
CA PHE A 249 1.26 -5.15 -5.30
C PHE A 249 2.10 -4.65 -4.13
N ILE A 250 1.53 -4.63 -2.91
CA ILE A 250 2.24 -4.26 -1.69
C ILE A 250 3.30 -5.32 -1.36
N SER A 251 2.95 -6.61 -1.45
CA SER A 251 3.88 -7.72 -1.25
C SER A 251 5.08 -7.63 -2.22
N ALA A 252 4.82 -7.40 -3.52
CA ALA A 252 5.85 -7.23 -4.54
C ALA A 252 6.73 -5.99 -4.27
N GLY A 253 6.13 -4.87 -3.85
CA GLY A 253 6.85 -3.66 -3.45
C GLY A 253 7.79 -3.91 -2.27
N LEU A 254 7.37 -4.67 -1.27
CA LEU A 254 8.22 -5.07 -0.16
C LEU A 254 9.34 -6.03 -0.60
N LYS A 255 9.02 -6.97 -1.48
CA LYS A 255 10.00 -7.91 -2.06
C LYS A 255 11.10 -7.18 -2.83
N ALA A 256 10.75 -6.14 -3.57
CA ALA A 256 11.69 -5.27 -4.30
C ALA A 256 12.77 -4.67 -3.40
N LEU A 257 12.41 -4.40 -2.14
CA LEU A 257 13.30 -3.79 -1.16
C LEU A 257 14.05 -4.83 -0.32
N SER A 258 13.77 -6.14 -0.48
CA SER A 258 14.34 -7.19 0.37
C SER A 258 15.87 -7.32 0.22
N PRO A 259 16.61 -7.72 1.29
CA PRO A 259 18.08 -7.75 1.27
C PRO A 259 18.66 -8.80 0.30
N ALA A 260 17.86 -9.77 -0.12
CA ALA A 260 18.26 -10.91 -0.95
C ALA A 260 18.31 -10.60 -2.46
N GLY A 261 18.43 -9.32 -2.83
CA GLY A 261 18.59 -8.86 -4.21
C GLY A 261 17.26 -8.70 -4.96
N SER A 262 17.25 -7.74 -5.90
CA SER A 262 16.15 -7.38 -6.77
C SER A 262 15.85 -8.47 -7.79
N ARG A 263 15.38 -9.64 -7.35
CA ARG A 263 14.92 -10.65 -8.30
C ARG A 263 13.62 -10.16 -8.94
N VAL A 264 13.79 -9.52 -10.10
CA VAL A 264 12.74 -9.04 -11.01
C VAL A 264 11.67 -10.09 -11.23
N ARG A 265 12.09 -11.34 -11.41
CA ARG A 265 11.22 -12.48 -11.72
C ARG A 265 10.15 -12.75 -10.63
N PRO A 266 10.49 -12.91 -9.35
CA PRO A 266 9.51 -12.94 -8.26
C PRO A 266 8.56 -11.74 -8.21
N MET A 267 9.02 -10.52 -8.48
CA MET A 267 8.14 -9.35 -8.45
C MET A 267 7.08 -9.40 -9.56
N ILE A 268 7.51 -9.71 -10.79
CA ILE A 268 6.61 -9.90 -11.93
C ILE A 268 5.61 -11.03 -11.63
N ALA A 269 6.08 -12.12 -11.00
CA ALA A 269 5.22 -13.23 -10.58
C ALA A 269 4.08 -12.74 -9.68
N ILE A 270 4.42 -12.06 -8.59
CA ILE A 270 3.47 -11.61 -7.56
C ILE A 270 2.51 -10.56 -8.14
N CYS A 271 3.00 -9.60 -8.92
CA CYS A 271 2.14 -8.60 -9.56
C CYS A 271 1.14 -9.24 -10.54
N ALA A 272 1.58 -10.18 -11.38
CA ALA A 272 0.73 -10.89 -12.32
C ALA A 272 -0.31 -11.76 -11.59
N GLN A 273 0.07 -12.42 -10.49
CA GLN A 273 -0.89 -13.14 -9.65
C GLN A 273 -2.00 -12.20 -9.14
N GLY A 274 -1.64 -10.99 -8.74
CA GLY A 274 -2.60 -9.99 -8.32
C GLY A 274 -3.54 -9.53 -9.42
N LEU A 275 -3.01 -9.25 -10.61
CA LEU A 275 -3.80 -8.86 -11.77
C LEU A 275 -4.76 -9.97 -12.19
N LEU A 276 -4.31 -11.21 -12.23
CA LEU A 276 -5.15 -12.36 -12.59
C LEU A 276 -6.26 -12.56 -11.56
N TYR A 277 -5.93 -12.72 -10.28
CA TYR A 277 -6.94 -12.97 -9.25
C TYR A 277 -7.87 -11.76 -9.06
N GLY A 278 -7.30 -10.56 -8.91
CA GLY A 278 -8.05 -9.33 -8.70
C GLY A 278 -8.90 -8.96 -9.91
N GLY A 279 -8.39 -9.17 -11.13
CA GLY A 279 -9.13 -8.98 -12.37
C GLY A 279 -10.32 -9.93 -12.49
N THR A 280 -10.15 -11.21 -12.16
CA THR A 280 -11.28 -12.16 -12.13
C THR A 280 -12.36 -11.75 -11.14
N VAL A 281 -11.97 -11.31 -9.94
CA VAL A 281 -12.92 -10.82 -8.92
C VAL A 281 -13.61 -9.53 -9.36
N GLN A 282 -12.93 -8.63 -10.07
CA GLN A 282 -13.54 -7.41 -10.59
C GLN A 282 -14.54 -7.70 -11.71
N LEU A 283 -14.23 -8.65 -12.60
CA LEU A 283 -15.07 -9.01 -13.74
C LEU A 283 -16.29 -9.86 -13.34
N LEU A 284 -16.10 -10.85 -12.47
CA LEU A 284 -17.14 -11.82 -12.10
C LEU A 284 -17.80 -11.51 -10.76
N GLY A 285 -17.34 -10.47 -10.05
CA GLY A 285 -17.80 -10.12 -8.71
C GLY A 285 -17.20 -10.99 -7.59
N TRP A 286 -17.62 -10.73 -6.35
CA TRP A 286 -17.14 -11.46 -5.17
C TRP A 286 -18.02 -12.66 -4.86
N ASN A 287 -17.73 -13.78 -5.52
CA ASN A 287 -18.39 -15.07 -5.30
C ASN A 287 -17.39 -16.24 -5.36
N ALA A 288 -17.86 -17.42 -4.96
CA ALA A 288 -17.03 -18.63 -4.90
C ALA A 288 -16.41 -18.98 -6.26
N LEU A 289 -17.14 -18.79 -7.36
CA LEU A 289 -16.68 -19.07 -8.71
C LEU A 289 -15.52 -18.15 -9.08
N ALA A 290 -15.69 -16.84 -8.89
CA ALA A 290 -14.65 -15.84 -9.18
C ALA A 290 -13.37 -16.08 -8.37
N VAL A 291 -13.51 -16.39 -7.08
CA VAL A 291 -12.37 -16.70 -6.20
C VAL A 291 -11.66 -17.99 -6.60
N THR A 292 -12.41 -19.04 -6.92
CA THR A 292 -11.85 -20.32 -7.35
C THR A 292 -11.15 -20.19 -8.70
N LEU A 293 -11.77 -19.50 -9.66
CA LEU A 293 -11.19 -19.23 -10.97
C LEU A 293 -9.97 -18.32 -10.87
N GLY A 294 -10.02 -17.27 -10.04
CA GLY A 294 -8.87 -16.42 -9.75
C GLY A 294 -7.71 -17.23 -9.18
N GLY A 295 -8.00 -18.12 -8.21
CA GLY A 295 -7.04 -19.10 -7.67
C GLY A 295 -6.47 -20.04 -8.73
N ALA A 296 -7.30 -20.51 -9.65
CA ALA A 296 -6.88 -21.38 -10.75
C ALA A 296 -5.95 -20.65 -11.72
N LEU A 297 -6.26 -19.41 -12.10
CA LEU A 297 -5.45 -18.60 -13.00
C LEU A 297 -4.07 -18.28 -12.41
N ILE A 298 -3.98 -17.96 -11.12
CA ILE A 298 -2.66 -17.74 -10.48
C ILE A 298 -1.85 -19.04 -10.40
N GLY A 299 -2.51 -20.20 -10.26
CA GLY A 299 -1.90 -21.52 -10.31
C GLY A 299 -1.31 -21.81 -11.70
N ALA A 300 -2.13 -21.66 -12.74
CA ALA A 300 -1.71 -21.80 -14.13
C ALA A 300 -0.54 -20.86 -14.48
N TRP A 301 -0.63 -19.60 -14.04
CA TRP A 301 0.45 -18.62 -14.22
C TRP A 301 1.74 -19.07 -13.56
N SER A 302 1.69 -19.62 -12.34
CA SER A 302 2.90 -20.09 -11.65
C SER A 302 3.65 -21.21 -12.39
N ALA A 303 2.91 -22.04 -13.13
CA ALA A 303 3.47 -23.07 -14.00
C ALA A 303 4.08 -22.47 -15.28
N LEU A 304 3.37 -21.53 -15.92
CA LEU A 304 3.74 -20.98 -17.22
C LEU A 304 4.81 -19.90 -17.16
N GLN A 305 4.88 -19.13 -16.07
CA GLN A 305 5.73 -17.94 -15.96
C GLN A 305 7.20 -18.26 -16.28
N GLY A 306 7.71 -19.38 -15.76
CA GLY A 306 9.12 -19.75 -15.97
C GLY A 306 9.45 -19.97 -17.43
N LEU A 307 8.55 -20.65 -18.15
CA LEU A 307 8.73 -20.91 -19.55
C LEU A 307 8.49 -19.67 -20.40
N LEU A 308 7.45 -18.88 -20.12
CA LEU A 308 7.18 -17.63 -20.84
C LEU A 308 8.37 -16.67 -20.76
N LEU A 309 9.01 -16.60 -19.58
CA LEU A 309 10.20 -15.77 -19.41
C LEU A 309 11.39 -16.34 -20.20
N GLN A 310 11.60 -17.66 -20.17
CA GLN A 310 12.64 -18.30 -20.98
C GLN A 310 12.40 -18.13 -22.48
N TYR A 311 11.16 -18.25 -22.93
CA TYR A 311 10.75 -18.03 -24.31
C TYR A 311 10.95 -16.56 -24.73
N LEU A 312 10.70 -15.61 -23.84
CA LEU A 312 11.00 -14.20 -24.10
C LEU A 312 12.50 -13.99 -24.37
N PHE A 313 13.35 -14.60 -23.53
CA PHE A 313 14.81 -14.54 -23.62
C PHE A 313 15.37 -15.27 -24.85
N LEU A 314 14.90 -16.48 -25.11
CA LEU A 314 15.50 -17.41 -26.07
C LEU A 314 14.74 -17.51 -27.41
N GLY A 315 13.48 -17.08 -27.45
CA GLY A 315 12.63 -17.15 -28.63
C GLY A 315 12.23 -18.58 -29.03
N GLU A 316 11.97 -18.76 -30.33
CA GLU A 316 11.63 -20.06 -30.92
C GLU A 316 12.73 -21.11 -30.75
N GLU A 317 13.99 -20.69 -30.55
CA GLU A 317 15.11 -21.60 -30.34
C GLU A 317 14.94 -22.46 -29.08
N LEU A 318 14.20 -21.97 -28.07
CA LEU A 318 13.82 -22.77 -26.91
C LEU A 318 12.91 -23.95 -27.31
N ILE A 319 11.92 -23.69 -28.17
CA ILE A 319 10.98 -24.72 -28.64
C ILE A 319 11.72 -25.74 -29.50
N ARG A 320 12.58 -25.27 -30.40
CA ARG A 320 13.41 -26.14 -31.24
C ARG A 320 14.33 -27.03 -30.42
N ALA A 321 15.02 -26.47 -29.41
CA ALA A 321 15.87 -27.24 -28.51
C ALA A 321 15.07 -28.31 -27.73
N TYR A 322 13.85 -27.99 -27.31
CA TYR A 322 12.96 -28.95 -26.68
C TYR A 322 12.54 -30.06 -27.65
N ASP A 323 12.07 -29.72 -28.84
CA ASP A 323 11.63 -30.69 -29.85
C ASP A 323 12.76 -31.64 -30.23
N SER A 324 13.99 -31.13 -30.41
CA SER A 324 15.18 -31.97 -30.65
C SER A 324 15.44 -32.95 -29.50
N THR A 325 15.32 -32.49 -28.25
CA THR A 325 15.54 -33.34 -27.08
C THR A 325 14.45 -34.40 -26.95
N VAL A 326 13.20 -34.03 -27.20
CA VAL A 326 12.04 -34.92 -27.10
C VAL A 326 12.03 -35.95 -28.21
N LEU A 327 12.33 -35.57 -29.46
CA LEU A 327 12.44 -36.50 -30.58
C LEU A 327 13.59 -37.50 -30.35
N TRP A 328 14.72 -37.03 -29.80
CA TRP A 328 15.82 -37.90 -29.41
C TRP A 328 15.39 -38.93 -28.34
N LEU A 329 14.73 -38.47 -27.26
CA LEU A 329 14.22 -39.35 -26.20
C LEU A 329 13.15 -40.33 -26.70
N ALA A 330 12.25 -39.86 -27.58
CA ALA A 330 11.21 -40.67 -28.19
C ALA A 330 11.81 -41.78 -29.07
N GLY A 331 12.85 -41.45 -29.85
CA GLY A 331 13.59 -42.42 -30.66
C GLY A 331 14.32 -43.46 -29.82
N GLU A 332 14.94 -43.04 -28.72
CA GLU A 332 15.70 -43.94 -27.84
C GLU A 332 14.79 -44.89 -27.04
N TRP A 333 13.62 -44.42 -26.60
CA TRP A 333 12.74 -45.18 -25.71
C TRP A 333 11.52 -45.81 -26.42
N GLY A 334 11.34 -45.57 -27.72
CA GLY A 334 10.22 -46.12 -28.51
C GLY A 334 8.85 -45.60 -28.09
N VAL A 335 8.78 -44.43 -27.44
CA VAL A 335 7.53 -43.83 -26.95
C VAL A 335 7.13 -42.65 -27.82
N THR A 336 5.84 -42.54 -28.17
CA THR A 336 5.30 -41.34 -28.81
C THR A 336 5.26 -40.21 -27.78
N ALA A 337 6.21 -39.27 -27.89
CA ALA A 337 6.25 -38.17 -26.96
C ALA A 337 5.13 -37.15 -27.25
N PRO A 338 4.34 -36.74 -26.25
CA PRO A 338 3.36 -35.67 -26.41
C PRO A 338 4.05 -34.36 -26.74
N SER A 339 3.44 -33.55 -27.61
CA SER A 339 3.98 -32.24 -27.96
C SER A 339 4.05 -31.32 -26.73
N LEU A 340 5.03 -30.41 -26.73
CA LEU A 340 5.26 -29.46 -25.63
C LEU A 340 3.98 -28.76 -25.13
N PRO A 341 3.07 -28.27 -26.00
CA PRO A 341 1.86 -27.61 -25.54
C PRO A 341 0.95 -28.48 -24.67
N TRP A 342 0.87 -29.79 -24.95
CA TRP A 342 0.04 -30.71 -24.15
C TRP A 342 0.64 -30.95 -22.76
N VAL A 343 1.95 -31.19 -22.69
CA VAL A 343 2.65 -31.37 -21.41
C VAL A 343 2.52 -30.12 -20.56
N MET A 344 2.73 -28.95 -21.17
CA MET A 344 2.56 -27.67 -20.50
C MET A 344 1.12 -27.40 -20.07
N GLY A 345 0.16 -27.69 -20.94
CA GLY A 345 -1.27 -27.52 -20.66
C GLY A 345 -1.71 -28.40 -19.50
N ALA A 346 -1.27 -29.65 -19.47
CA ALA A 346 -1.52 -30.57 -18.37
C ALA A 346 -0.90 -30.09 -17.05
N TRP A 347 0.37 -29.64 -17.09
CA TRP A 347 1.05 -29.10 -15.90
C TRP A 347 0.40 -27.81 -15.38
N ALA A 348 0.06 -26.89 -16.28
CA ALA A 348 -0.65 -25.66 -15.93
C ALA A 348 -2.05 -25.95 -15.38
N GLY A 349 -2.77 -26.91 -15.97
CA GLY A 349 -4.06 -27.39 -15.50
C GLY A 349 -3.99 -27.99 -14.10
N LEU A 350 -2.99 -28.85 -13.83
CA LEU A 350 -2.76 -29.41 -12.49
C LEU A 350 -2.50 -28.31 -11.46
N CYS A 351 -1.61 -27.36 -11.78
CA CYS A 351 -1.32 -26.22 -10.91
C CYS A 351 -2.56 -25.34 -10.69
N ALA A 352 -3.39 -25.16 -11.71
CA ALA A 352 -4.65 -24.43 -11.64
C ALA A 352 -5.65 -25.12 -10.70
N LEU A 353 -5.80 -26.44 -10.81
CA LEU A 353 -6.67 -27.22 -9.92
C LEU A 353 -6.20 -27.13 -8.46
N CYS A 354 -4.90 -27.25 -8.21
CA CYS A 354 -4.35 -27.14 -6.86
C CYS A 354 -4.59 -25.74 -6.25
N ALA A 355 -4.20 -24.67 -6.94
CA ALA A 355 -4.34 -23.31 -6.42
C ALA A 355 -5.81 -22.86 -6.34
N GLY A 356 -6.63 -23.25 -7.32
CA GLY A 356 -8.08 -23.04 -7.30
C GLY A 356 -8.74 -23.77 -6.13
N GLY A 357 -8.35 -25.02 -5.85
CA GLY A 357 -8.82 -25.79 -4.70
C GLY A 357 -8.45 -25.16 -3.35
N VAL A 358 -7.24 -24.59 -3.25
CA VAL A 358 -6.83 -23.83 -2.05
C VAL A 358 -7.66 -22.55 -1.88
N ALA A 359 -7.90 -21.80 -2.96
CA ALA A 359 -8.76 -20.61 -2.92
C ALA A 359 -10.22 -20.95 -2.58
N ALA A 360 -10.76 -22.04 -3.12
CA ALA A 360 -12.10 -22.55 -2.80
C ALA A 360 -12.20 -22.98 -1.33
N THR A 361 -11.17 -23.63 -0.80
CA THR A 361 -11.09 -23.98 0.63
C THR A 361 -11.03 -22.73 1.49
N ALA A 362 -10.20 -21.74 1.13
CA ALA A 362 -10.14 -20.45 1.84
C ALA A 362 -11.49 -19.72 1.81
N TRP A 363 -12.22 -19.78 0.70
CA TRP A 363 -13.57 -19.24 0.58
C TRP A 363 -14.54 -19.90 1.57
N LYS A 364 -14.51 -21.23 1.67
CA LYS A 364 -15.35 -21.98 2.61
C LYS A 364 -15.00 -21.67 4.07
N LEU A 365 -13.72 -21.55 4.39
CA LEU A 365 -13.24 -21.29 5.75
C LEU A 365 -13.58 -19.88 6.24
N ARG A 366 -13.70 -18.88 5.34
CA ARG A 366 -13.96 -17.45 5.61
C ARG A 366 -12.91 -16.72 6.48
N ALA A 367 -12.11 -17.44 7.25
CA ALA A 367 -11.06 -16.93 8.09
C ALA A 367 -9.80 -17.81 7.99
N PRO A 368 -8.59 -17.23 8.16
CA PRO A 368 -7.36 -18.01 8.12
C PRO A 368 -7.29 -19.02 9.28
N PRO A 369 -6.80 -20.25 9.05
CA PRO A 369 -6.56 -21.22 10.11
C PRO A 369 -5.63 -20.68 11.20
N ALA A 370 -5.74 -21.18 12.44
CA ALA A 370 -4.97 -20.69 13.59
C ALA A 370 -3.45 -20.71 13.36
N ALA A 371 -2.92 -21.67 12.60
CA ALA A 371 -1.51 -21.71 12.24
C ALA A 371 -1.12 -20.54 11.33
N LEU A 372 -1.88 -20.30 10.26
CA LEU A 372 -1.63 -19.19 9.34
C LEU A 372 -1.84 -17.84 10.02
N ARG A 373 -2.88 -17.73 10.87
CA ARG A 373 -3.14 -16.53 11.67
C ARG A 373 -1.96 -16.16 12.56
N ARG A 374 -1.37 -17.14 13.25
CA ARG A 374 -0.16 -16.93 14.08
C ARG A 374 1.03 -16.42 13.26
N ILE A 375 1.21 -16.93 12.04
CA ILE A 375 2.29 -16.45 11.16
C ILE A 375 2.01 -15.02 10.68
N ILE A 376 0.77 -14.74 10.25
CA ILE A 376 0.36 -13.39 9.84
C ILE A 376 0.54 -12.40 11.00
N GLU A 377 0.16 -12.76 12.22
CA GLU A 377 0.30 -11.91 13.41
C GLU A 377 1.78 -11.68 13.76
N ARG A 378 2.62 -12.72 13.67
CA ARG A 378 4.08 -12.59 13.83
C ARG A 378 4.69 -11.67 12.78
N GLU A 379 4.30 -11.79 11.52
CA GLU A 379 4.81 -10.93 10.43
C GLU A 379 4.27 -9.49 10.56
N LYS A 380 3.03 -9.30 11.03
CA LYS A 380 2.47 -7.97 11.35
C LYS A 380 3.24 -7.30 12.49
N ALA A 381 3.65 -8.06 13.51
CA ALA A 381 4.40 -7.57 14.66
C ALA A 381 5.91 -7.40 14.35
N GLY A 382 6.46 -8.27 13.50
CA GLY A 382 7.90 -8.40 13.22
C GLY A 382 8.38 -7.69 11.96
N ALA A 383 7.60 -6.79 11.37
CA ALA A 383 7.90 -6.14 10.09
C ALA A 383 9.24 -5.38 10.03
N ALA A 384 9.98 -5.22 11.13
CA ALA A 384 11.35 -4.74 11.18
C ALA A 384 12.37 -5.87 10.92
N ALA A 385 12.54 -6.27 9.66
CA ALA A 385 13.59 -7.19 9.24
C ALA A 385 14.69 -6.48 8.43
N GLY A 386 15.77 -6.13 9.15
CA GLY A 386 17.17 -6.05 8.70
C GLY A 386 17.47 -5.33 7.39
N THR A 387 17.87 -4.06 7.48
CA THR A 387 18.53 -3.32 6.41
C THR A 387 20.01 -3.73 6.32
N ARG A 388 20.35 -4.72 5.49
CA ARG A 388 21.73 -4.83 4.97
C ARG A 388 21.83 -4.08 3.65
N ARG A 389 22.91 -3.27 3.54
CA ARG A 389 23.20 -2.40 2.39
C ARG A 389 22.99 -3.12 1.06
N VAL A 390 22.27 -2.44 0.17
CA VAL A 390 22.05 -2.85 -1.22
C VAL A 390 23.41 -2.96 -1.91
N GLY A 391 23.91 -4.20 -2.06
CA GLY A 391 25.05 -4.49 -2.91
C GLY A 391 24.72 -4.26 -4.38
N GLY A 392 25.72 -3.89 -5.17
CA GLY A 392 25.60 -3.38 -6.54
C GLY A 392 24.61 -4.13 -7.43
N ARG A 393 23.71 -3.36 -8.04
CA ARG A 393 22.61 -3.75 -8.95
C ARG A 393 23.02 -4.68 -10.10
N TRP A 394 24.28 -4.62 -10.51
CA TRP A 394 24.86 -5.37 -11.63
C TRP A 394 25.35 -6.78 -11.29
N ARG A 395 25.33 -7.12 -10.00
CA ARG A 395 25.86 -8.39 -9.50
C ARG A 395 25.04 -9.61 -9.95
N GLU A 396 23.82 -9.41 -10.44
CA GLU A 396 23.00 -10.48 -11.04
C GLU A 396 23.57 -10.98 -12.38
N PHE A 397 24.12 -10.11 -13.23
CA PHE A 397 24.80 -10.54 -14.47
C PHE A 397 26.10 -11.29 -14.21
N THR A 398 26.71 -11.08 -13.05
CA THR A 398 27.94 -11.79 -12.67
C THR A 398 27.66 -13.19 -12.08
N HIS A 399 26.40 -13.55 -11.83
CA HIS A 399 26.07 -14.90 -11.37
C HIS A 399 26.00 -15.88 -12.55
N TRP A 400 26.81 -16.94 -12.49
CA TRP A 400 26.87 -17.98 -13.52
C TRP A 400 25.50 -18.64 -13.82
N GLN A 401 24.62 -18.72 -12.83
CA GLN A 401 23.26 -19.30 -12.98
C GLN A 401 22.38 -18.51 -13.95
N PHE A 402 22.62 -17.20 -14.12
CA PHE A 402 21.89 -16.38 -15.09
C PHE A 402 22.18 -16.81 -16.52
N TRP A 403 23.43 -17.20 -16.80
CA TRP A 403 23.90 -17.61 -18.12
C TRP A 403 23.61 -19.07 -18.45
N LEU A 404 23.30 -19.90 -17.45
CA LEU A 404 23.08 -21.33 -17.62
C LEU A 404 22.02 -21.70 -18.68
N PRO A 405 20.84 -21.04 -18.73
CA PRO A 405 19.85 -21.32 -19.78
C PRO A 405 20.39 -21.00 -21.18
N LEU A 406 21.12 -19.90 -21.33
CA LEU A 406 21.73 -19.53 -22.60
C LEU A 406 22.78 -20.58 -23.01
N LEU A 407 23.68 -20.95 -22.11
CA LEU A 407 24.72 -21.95 -22.35
C LEU A 407 24.13 -23.32 -22.72
N LEU A 408 23.08 -23.75 -22.01
CA LEU A 408 22.41 -25.01 -22.28
C LEU A 408 21.75 -25.02 -23.66
N VAL A 409 20.97 -23.97 -23.98
CA VAL A 409 20.29 -23.87 -25.28
C VAL A 409 21.32 -23.72 -26.41
N SER A 410 22.34 -22.88 -26.25
CA SER A 410 23.44 -22.77 -27.21
C SER A 410 24.15 -24.10 -27.43
N GLY A 411 24.40 -24.88 -26.37
CA GLY A 411 24.99 -26.22 -26.47
C GLY A 411 24.13 -27.21 -27.25
N ILE A 412 22.82 -27.23 -27.00
CA ILE A 412 21.87 -28.08 -27.74
C ILE A 412 21.82 -27.67 -29.22
N LEU A 413 21.76 -26.37 -29.51
CA LEU A 413 21.71 -25.87 -30.89
C LEU A 413 23.00 -26.17 -31.66
N LEU A 414 24.17 -26.04 -31.01
CA LEU A 414 25.46 -26.43 -31.58
C LEU A 414 25.51 -27.93 -31.88
N ALA A 415 25.06 -28.76 -30.94
CA ALA A 415 24.98 -30.21 -31.14
C ALA A 415 24.02 -30.59 -32.28
N ALA A 416 22.98 -29.77 -32.51
CA ALA A 416 22.06 -29.90 -33.63
C ALA A 416 22.57 -29.27 -34.95
N GLY A 417 23.82 -28.79 -35.00
CA GLY A 417 24.46 -28.28 -36.21
C GLY A 417 24.11 -26.83 -36.59
N ARG A 418 23.58 -26.02 -35.66
CA ARG A 418 23.31 -24.59 -35.93
C ARG A 418 24.60 -23.77 -36.07
N SER A 419 24.54 -22.76 -36.92
CA SER A 419 25.66 -21.83 -37.15
C SER A 419 25.97 -20.97 -35.91
N TRP A 420 27.25 -20.64 -35.75
CA TRP A 420 27.73 -19.73 -34.69
C TRP A 420 27.07 -18.34 -34.75
N GLU A 421 26.72 -17.86 -35.94
CA GLU A 421 25.99 -16.60 -36.12
C GLU A 421 24.62 -16.62 -35.42
N SER A 422 23.88 -17.73 -35.54
CA SER A 422 22.57 -17.89 -34.90
C SER A 422 22.69 -17.82 -33.38
N ILE A 423 23.75 -18.41 -32.84
CA ILE A 423 24.05 -18.42 -31.40
C ILE A 423 24.48 -17.03 -30.92
N ALA A 424 25.26 -16.30 -31.72
CA ALA A 424 25.63 -14.92 -31.42
C ALA A 424 24.39 -14.00 -31.34
N TRP A 425 23.45 -14.14 -32.28
CA TRP A 425 22.18 -13.41 -32.24
C TRP A 425 21.32 -13.78 -31.02
N LEU A 426 21.27 -15.06 -30.66
CA LEU A 426 20.58 -15.53 -29.46
C LEU A 426 21.17 -14.89 -28.19
N ALA A 427 22.50 -14.88 -28.06
CA ALA A 427 23.18 -14.26 -26.94
C ALA A 427 22.92 -12.74 -26.86
N LEU A 428 22.98 -12.05 -28.01
CA LEU A 428 22.70 -10.61 -28.07
C LEU A 428 21.26 -10.30 -27.65
N ARG A 429 20.28 -11.06 -28.15
CA ARG A 429 18.87 -10.94 -27.75
C ARG A 429 18.71 -11.17 -26.25
N PHE A 430 19.32 -12.22 -25.71
CA PHE A 430 19.26 -12.56 -24.30
C PHE A 430 19.74 -11.39 -23.41
N VAL A 431 20.87 -10.78 -23.78
CA VAL A 431 21.42 -9.60 -23.08
C VAL A 431 20.52 -8.38 -23.23
N ALA A 432 20.03 -8.08 -24.44
CA ALA A 432 19.16 -6.94 -24.71
C ALA A 432 17.85 -7.01 -23.91
N VAL A 433 17.19 -8.16 -23.92
CA VAL A 433 15.96 -8.40 -23.13
C VAL A 433 16.25 -8.30 -21.64
N GLY A 434 17.37 -8.86 -21.17
CA GLY A 434 17.79 -8.77 -19.78
C GLY A 434 17.99 -7.33 -19.33
N PHE A 435 18.67 -6.53 -20.15
CA PHE A 435 18.89 -5.11 -19.90
C PHE A 435 17.57 -4.31 -19.88
N LEU A 436 16.67 -4.58 -20.83
CA LEU A 436 15.35 -3.93 -20.89
C LEU A 436 14.52 -4.23 -19.64
N LEU A 437 14.39 -5.50 -19.25
CA LEU A 437 13.64 -5.91 -18.06
C LEU A 437 14.23 -5.31 -16.78
N MET A 438 15.55 -5.29 -16.68
CA MET A 438 16.23 -4.70 -15.54
C MET A 438 16.04 -3.19 -15.49
N THR A 439 16.05 -2.50 -16.62
CA THR A 439 15.77 -1.06 -16.71
C THR A 439 14.32 -0.76 -16.30
N LEU A 440 13.36 -1.54 -16.79
CA LEU A 440 11.94 -1.40 -16.43
C LEU A 440 11.72 -1.58 -14.93
N VAL A 441 12.26 -2.63 -14.32
CA VAL A 441 12.18 -2.80 -12.87
C VAL A 441 12.98 -1.75 -12.14
N SER A 442 14.04 -1.23 -12.75
CA SER A 442 14.85 -0.20 -12.14
C SER A 442 14.13 1.13 -11.95
N CYS A 443 13.10 1.36 -12.76
CA CYS A 443 12.16 2.49 -12.63
C CYS A 443 11.16 2.29 -11.48
N LEU A 444 10.94 1.06 -11.02
CA LEU A 444 10.05 0.74 -9.89
C LEU A 444 10.78 1.01 -8.56
N ARG A 445 10.75 2.27 -8.10
CA ARG A 445 11.14 2.64 -6.73
C ARG A 445 9.89 2.69 -5.84
N PRO A 446 9.65 1.70 -4.95
CA PRO A 446 8.38 1.61 -4.21
C PRO A 446 8.05 2.85 -3.37
N ALA A 447 9.06 3.49 -2.76
CA ALA A 447 8.88 4.73 -2.01
C ALA A 447 8.38 5.89 -2.90
N ARG A 448 8.98 6.06 -4.09
CA ARG A 448 8.52 7.08 -5.07
C ARG A 448 7.14 6.76 -5.62
N TRP A 449 6.78 5.48 -5.70
CA TRP A 449 5.45 5.04 -6.12
C TRP A 449 4.38 5.44 -5.10
N ALA A 450 4.63 5.29 -3.80
CA ALA A 450 3.69 5.77 -2.78
C ALA A 450 3.46 7.28 -2.90
N ASP A 451 4.52 8.07 -3.07
CA ASP A 451 4.41 9.52 -3.29
C ASP A 451 3.69 9.88 -4.59
N TYR A 452 3.95 9.13 -5.67
CA TYR A 452 3.32 9.34 -6.96
C TYR A 452 1.82 9.01 -6.92
N LEU A 453 1.44 7.88 -6.30
CA LEU A 453 0.05 7.51 -6.06
C LEU A 453 -0.67 8.59 -5.25
N ARG A 454 -0.02 9.16 -4.23
CA ARG A 454 -0.55 10.28 -3.47
C ARG A 454 -0.81 11.51 -4.34
N LYS A 455 0.13 11.86 -5.22
CA LYS A 455 -0.04 12.98 -6.18
C LYS A 455 -1.18 12.75 -7.18
N LEU A 456 -1.43 11.50 -7.56
CA LEU A 456 -2.57 11.12 -8.41
C LEU A 456 -3.91 11.07 -7.64
N GLY A 457 -3.92 11.39 -6.34
CA GLY A 457 -5.10 11.32 -5.50
C GLY A 457 -5.46 9.89 -5.05
N TRP A 458 -4.61 8.89 -5.31
CA TRP A 458 -4.78 7.50 -4.89
C TRP A 458 -4.21 7.31 -3.48
N TRP A 459 -4.78 8.05 -2.52
CA TRP A 459 -4.32 8.10 -1.12
C TRP A 459 -4.38 6.71 -0.44
N GLY A 460 -5.38 5.89 -0.74
CA GLY A 460 -5.58 4.56 -0.13
C GLY A 460 -4.41 3.60 -0.42
N PRO A 461 -4.12 3.32 -1.70
CA PRO A 461 -2.94 2.57 -2.09
C PRO A 461 -1.62 3.16 -1.59
N ALA A 462 -1.48 4.49 -1.65
CA ALA A 462 -0.29 5.20 -1.16
C ALA A 462 -0.07 4.98 0.34
N LEU A 463 -1.13 5.04 1.14
CA LEU A 463 -1.10 4.80 2.58
C LEU A 463 -0.83 3.34 2.91
N ALA A 464 -1.47 2.41 2.19
CA ALA A 464 -1.26 0.98 2.36
C ALA A 464 0.20 0.59 2.06
N LEU A 465 0.76 1.09 0.95
CA LEU A 465 2.15 0.88 0.56
C LEU A 465 3.12 1.59 1.51
N GLY A 466 2.94 2.91 1.74
CA GLY A 466 3.81 3.71 2.61
C GLY A 466 3.80 3.24 4.06
N GLY A 467 2.66 2.79 4.58
CA GLY A 467 2.54 2.19 5.91
C GLY A 467 3.24 0.84 6.02
N ALA A 468 3.23 0.03 4.96
CA ALA A 468 4.00 -1.22 4.91
C ALA A 468 5.52 -0.94 4.85
N LEU A 469 5.94 0.08 4.09
CA LEU A 469 7.34 0.48 3.96
C LEU A 469 7.92 1.03 5.28
N ARG A 470 7.26 1.99 5.92
CA ARG A 470 7.72 2.60 7.18
C ARG A 470 7.91 1.58 8.31
N ARG A 471 7.00 0.60 8.41
CA ARG A 471 7.10 -0.48 9.40
C ARG A 471 8.36 -1.32 9.27
N ARG A 472 8.96 -1.33 8.09
CA ARG A 472 10.22 -2.04 7.83
C ARG A 472 11.46 -1.24 8.17
N GLU A 473 11.37 0.08 8.03
CA GLU A 473 12.47 1.00 8.35
C GLU A 473 12.56 1.34 9.84
N ALA A 474 11.51 1.06 10.62
CA ALA A 474 11.50 1.30 12.06
C ALA A 474 12.63 0.53 12.77
N PRO A 475 13.49 1.20 13.56
CA PRO A 475 14.50 0.54 14.36
C PRO A 475 13.85 -0.39 15.38
N LYS A 476 14.52 -1.51 15.71
CA LYS A 476 14.12 -2.33 16.85
C LYS A 476 14.46 -1.55 18.12
N GLU A 477 13.44 -1.22 18.90
CA GLU A 477 13.59 -0.76 20.29
C GLU A 477 14.11 -1.88 21.18
#